data_AF-L8Y3H4-F1
#
_entry.id   AF-L8Y3H4-F1
#
_cell.length_a   1.000
_cell.length_b   1.000
_cell.length_c   1.000
_cell.angle_alpha   90.00
_cell.angle_beta   90.00
_cell.angle_gamma   90.00
#
_symmetry.space_group_name_H-M   'P 1'
#
loop_
_entity.id
_entity.type
_entity.pdbx_description
1 polymer ?
#
loop_
_entity_poly.entity_id
_entity_poly.type
_entity_poly.pdbx_seq_one_letter_code
_entity_poly.pdbx_strand_id
1 'polypeptide(L)'
;MPRERRERDAKEPDTMKEEGGIDFSVRSRKRKANVAVDPDEEIAKIDRTARGQCGGQEIYPPKLHQFAYVTDGACSGDEILTMELMIMKALNWRLSPLTIVSWLNVYMQVAYLNDIYEVLLPQYPQQIFIQIAELLDLCVLDIGCSEFPYGILAASALYHFSSSELMQKVSGYQWCEIEQCVKWMVPFAMVIRETGSSKLKHFRGVPAEDAHNIQTHLNSLDLLDKAQAKKAILSEQNRISPLPSGVLTPPQSSKKQNGGQGMA
;
A
#
# COMPACT_ATOMS: atom_id res chain seq x y z
N MET A 1 -64.14 -0.88 39.98
CA MET A 1 -65.45 -0.23 39.76
C MET A 1 -65.20 1.19 39.24
N PRO A 2 -66.00 1.71 38.28
CA PRO A 2 -65.60 2.82 37.41
C PRO A 2 -66.46 4.09 37.59
N ARG A 3 -66.17 5.12 36.79
CA ARG A 3 -67.19 6.07 36.31
C ARG A 3 -67.01 6.35 34.81
N GLU A 4 -67.91 5.80 34.01
CA GLU A 4 -68.18 6.21 32.63
C GLU A 4 -69.39 7.16 32.59
N ARG A 5 -69.46 7.99 31.53
CA ARG A 5 -70.64 8.32 30.68
C ARG A 5 -70.13 9.27 29.56
N ARG A 6 -70.37 9.05 28.25
CA ARG A 6 -71.66 9.14 27.48
C ARG A 6 -72.33 10.52 27.69
N GLU A 7 -72.94 11.25 26.75
CA GLU A 7 -73.36 11.12 25.32
C GLU A 7 -73.87 12.55 24.91
N ARG A 8 -74.10 13.02 23.66
CA ARG A 8 -74.13 12.51 22.26
C ARG A 8 -74.08 13.73 21.28
N ASP A 9 -73.99 13.54 19.96
CA ASP A 9 -75.05 13.88 18.95
C ASP A 9 -74.56 13.89 17.49
N ALA A 10 -75.49 13.84 16.53
CA ALA A 10 -75.26 13.36 15.14
C ALA A 10 -76.03 14.13 14.05
N LYS A 11 -75.54 14.05 12.79
CA LYS A 11 -76.21 14.00 11.45
C LYS A 11 -75.18 14.35 10.35
N GLU A 12 -74.91 13.56 9.29
CA GLU A 12 -75.75 13.09 8.13
C GLU A 12 -76.05 14.18 7.06
N PRO A 13 -76.22 13.84 5.76
CA PRO A 13 -75.34 13.05 4.88
C PRO A 13 -75.30 13.65 3.42
N ASP A 14 -75.10 12.80 2.40
CA ASP A 14 -75.36 13.01 0.95
C ASP A 14 -74.40 13.92 0.12
N THR A 15 -74.15 13.71 -1.19
CA THR A 15 -74.86 12.91 -2.23
C THR A 15 -73.92 12.40 -3.37
N MET A 16 -74.32 11.30 -4.04
CA MET A 16 -74.10 10.93 -5.48
C MET A 16 -72.65 10.63 -5.99
N LYS A 17 -72.34 9.40 -6.48
CA LYS A 17 -72.64 8.76 -7.80
C LYS A 17 -71.82 9.36 -8.97
N GLU A 18 -71.29 8.63 -9.96
CA GLU A 18 -71.27 7.18 -10.24
C GLU A 18 -70.12 6.81 -11.21
N GLU A 19 -69.73 5.53 -11.22
CA GLU A 19 -69.07 4.71 -12.28
C GLU A 19 -68.09 5.26 -13.36
N GLY A 20 -67.11 4.42 -13.70
CA GLY A 20 -66.24 4.60 -14.86
C GLY A 20 -65.01 3.69 -14.86
N GLY A 21 -65.20 2.37 -15.00
CA GLY A 21 -64.08 1.45 -15.17
C GLY A 21 -63.48 1.52 -16.58
N ILE A 22 -62.19 1.19 -16.71
CA ILE A 22 -61.54 0.46 -17.83
C ILE A 22 -60.02 0.45 -17.57
N ASP A 23 -59.42 -0.73 -17.62
CA ASP A 23 -57.97 -0.91 -17.59
C ASP A 23 -57.40 -0.76 -19.01
N PHE A 24 -56.36 0.06 -19.19
CA PHE A 24 -55.54 0.08 -20.42
C PHE A 24 -54.10 0.47 -20.15
N SER A 25 -53.20 -0.49 -20.39
CA SER A 25 -51.75 -0.30 -20.45
C SER A 25 -51.34 0.70 -21.54
N VAL A 26 -50.59 1.75 -21.18
CA VAL A 26 -49.88 2.63 -22.15
C VAL A 26 -48.47 3.00 -21.69
N ARG A 27 -47.58 3.04 -22.68
CA ARG A 27 -46.11 3.12 -22.67
C ARG A 27 -45.53 4.51 -22.30
N SER A 28 -44.31 4.46 -21.78
CA SER A 28 -43.32 5.53 -21.47
C SER A 28 -43.43 6.91 -22.13
N ARG A 29 -43.12 7.98 -21.36
CA ARG A 29 -42.51 9.22 -21.88
C ARG A 29 -41.38 9.74 -20.98
N LYS A 30 -40.31 10.23 -21.62
CA LYS A 30 -39.09 10.76 -21.00
C LYS A 30 -39.34 12.11 -20.30
N ARG A 31 -38.69 12.35 -19.16
CA ARG A 31 -38.17 13.68 -18.82
C ARG A 31 -36.66 13.63 -19.00
N LYS A 32 -36.11 14.42 -19.93
CA LYS A 32 -34.68 14.74 -19.89
C LYS A 32 -34.47 15.64 -18.67
N ALA A 33 -33.90 15.09 -17.60
CA ALA A 33 -33.09 15.95 -16.76
C ALA A 33 -31.86 16.31 -17.62
N ASN A 34 -31.64 17.58 -17.88
CA ASN A 34 -30.28 17.99 -18.20
C ASN A 34 -29.50 17.73 -16.93
N VAL A 35 -28.59 16.75 -16.97
CA VAL A 35 -27.53 16.68 -15.97
C VAL A 35 -26.75 17.97 -16.14
N ALA A 36 -26.95 18.91 -15.21
CA ALA A 36 -25.97 19.95 -15.02
C ALA A 36 -24.71 19.20 -14.58
N VAL A 37 -23.77 19.03 -15.51
CA VAL A 37 -22.43 18.60 -15.17
C VAL A 37 -21.91 19.69 -14.25
N ASP A 38 -21.67 19.33 -12.99
CA ASP A 38 -21.26 20.28 -11.97
C ASP A 38 -19.94 20.90 -12.44
N PRO A 39 -19.82 22.23 -12.58
CA PRO A 39 -18.55 22.85 -12.94
C PRO A 39 -17.42 22.41 -12.02
N ASP A 40 -17.73 22.13 -10.75
CA ASP A 40 -16.76 21.65 -9.76
C ASP A 40 -16.28 20.21 -10.06
N GLU A 41 -17.06 19.37 -10.72
CA GLU A 41 -16.65 18.00 -11.10
C GLU A 41 -15.65 18.02 -12.27
N GLU A 42 -15.88 18.86 -13.27
CA GLU A 42 -14.96 19.04 -14.41
C GLU A 42 -13.72 19.85 -14.01
N ILE A 43 -13.87 20.88 -13.16
CA ILE A 43 -12.74 21.58 -12.55
C ILE A 43 -11.91 20.60 -11.71
N ALA A 44 -12.52 19.72 -10.92
CA ALA A 44 -11.78 18.71 -10.15
C ALA A 44 -11.03 17.70 -11.03
N LYS A 45 -11.57 17.31 -12.19
CA LYS A 45 -10.85 16.45 -13.17
C LYS A 45 -9.66 17.18 -13.79
N ILE A 46 -9.85 18.44 -14.20
CA ILE A 46 -8.80 19.27 -14.79
C ILE A 46 -7.70 19.57 -13.76
N ASP A 47 -8.06 19.89 -12.52
CA ASP A 47 -7.13 20.21 -11.44
C ASP A 47 -6.31 18.98 -11.01
N ARG A 48 -6.94 17.79 -10.96
CA ARG A 48 -6.27 16.51 -10.69
C ARG A 48 -5.22 16.18 -11.77
N THR A 49 -5.54 16.42 -13.04
CA THR A 49 -4.61 16.20 -14.16
C THR A 49 -3.47 17.23 -14.19
N ALA A 50 -3.74 18.48 -13.80
CA ALA A 50 -2.77 19.57 -13.84
C ALA A 50 -1.82 19.62 -12.63
N ARG A 51 -2.29 19.34 -11.40
CA ARG A 51 -1.50 19.52 -10.17
C ARG A 51 -0.76 18.30 -9.67
N GLY A 52 -1.02 17.11 -10.20
CA GLY A 52 -0.17 15.93 -9.97
C GLY A 52 1.31 16.15 -10.32
N GLN A 53 1.63 17.20 -11.07
CA GLN A 53 3.00 17.62 -11.43
C GLN A 53 3.51 18.86 -10.68
N CYS A 54 2.68 19.60 -9.92
CA CYS A 54 3.12 20.85 -9.29
C CYS A 54 2.32 21.26 -8.03
N GLY A 55 2.89 20.96 -6.85
CA GLY A 55 2.72 21.81 -5.66
C GLY A 55 1.65 21.41 -4.64
N GLY A 56 1.82 20.25 -3.99
CA GLY A 56 1.05 19.84 -2.81
C GLY A 56 0.58 18.39 -2.91
N GLN A 57 0.96 17.54 -1.94
CA GLN A 57 0.56 16.12 -1.94
C GLN A 57 -0.95 15.93 -1.71
N GLU A 58 -1.63 16.92 -1.13
CA GLU A 58 -3.06 16.91 -0.86
C GLU A 58 -3.67 18.25 -1.31
N ILE A 59 -4.82 18.19 -2.00
CA ILE A 59 -5.50 19.38 -2.54
C ILE A 59 -6.10 20.23 -1.42
N TYR A 60 -6.59 19.58 -0.36
CA TYR A 60 -7.24 20.21 0.80
C TYR A 60 -6.69 19.64 2.11
N PRO A 61 -5.44 19.99 2.49
CA PRO A 61 -4.81 19.43 3.69
C PRO A 61 -5.58 19.81 4.97
N PRO A 62 -5.51 18.95 6.01
CA PRO A 62 -6.04 19.24 7.33
C PRO A 62 -5.56 20.59 7.86
N LYS A 63 -6.40 21.26 8.64
CA LYS A 63 -6.05 22.55 9.25
C LYS A 63 -5.12 22.33 10.45
N LEU A 64 -4.32 23.34 10.78
CA LEU A 64 -3.35 23.31 11.90
C LEU A 64 -3.96 22.80 13.21
N HIS A 65 -5.20 23.19 13.54
CA HIS A 65 -5.88 22.73 14.75
C HIS A 65 -6.19 21.23 14.74
N GLN A 66 -6.37 20.61 13.55
CA GLN A 66 -6.57 19.16 13.42
C GLN A 66 -5.25 18.41 13.66
N PHE A 67 -4.12 18.94 13.19
CA PHE A 67 -2.80 18.41 13.50
C PHE A 67 -2.48 18.52 15.00
N ALA A 68 -2.76 19.65 15.64
CA ALA A 68 -2.62 19.78 17.10
C ALA A 68 -3.54 18.80 17.85
N TYR A 69 -4.81 18.67 17.42
CA TYR A 69 -5.80 17.78 18.03
C TYR A 69 -5.38 16.31 18.04
N VAL A 70 -4.79 15.78 16.96
CA VAL A 70 -4.35 14.37 16.92
C VAL A 70 -3.14 14.07 17.82
N THR A 71 -2.50 15.09 18.41
CA THR A 71 -1.41 14.90 19.41
C THR A 71 -1.92 14.76 20.84
N ASP A 72 -3.25 14.75 21.07
CA ASP A 72 -3.87 14.69 22.40
C ASP A 72 -3.35 15.76 23.38
N GLY A 73 -3.09 16.97 22.84
CA GLY A 73 -2.58 18.11 23.59
C GLY A 73 -1.06 18.10 23.84
N ALA A 74 -0.31 17.13 23.31
CA ALA A 74 1.15 17.08 23.44
C ALA A 74 1.89 18.16 22.63
N CYS A 75 1.26 18.70 21.56
CA CYS A 75 1.79 19.80 20.77
C CYS A 75 0.71 20.88 20.49
N SER A 76 1.06 22.14 20.69
CA SER A 76 0.26 23.30 20.27
C SER A 76 0.48 23.67 18.80
N GLY A 77 -0.42 24.48 18.24
CA GLY A 77 -0.28 24.98 16.86
C GLY A 77 0.98 25.82 16.63
N ASP A 78 1.39 26.61 17.63
CA ASP A 78 2.57 27.49 17.53
C ASP A 78 3.88 26.68 17.56
N GLU A 79 3.93 25.59 18.32
CA GLU A 79 5.06 24.64 18.32
C GLU A 79 5.17 23.91 16.97
N ILE A 80 4.05 23.50 16.38
CA ILE A 80 4.00 22.88 15.05
C ILE A 80 4.55 23.85 13.98
N LEU A 81 4.08 25.11 13.95
CA LEU A 81 4.57 26.13 13.00
C LEU A 81 6.07 26.46 13.21
N THR A 82 6.51 26.50 14.47
CA THR A 82 7.94 26.71 14.80
C THR A 82 8.79 25.57 14.25
N MET A 83 8.37 24.32 14.49
CA MET A 83 9.09 23.14 14.03
C MET A 83 9.07 22.98 12.50
N GLU A 84 7.96 23.31 11.84
CA GLU A 84 7.86 23.36 10.37
C GLU A 84 8.96 24.26 9.77
N LEU A 85 9.06 25.50 10.25
CA LEU A 85 10.10 26.44 9.82
C LEU A 85 11.53 25.96 10.14
N MET A 86 11.73 25.25 11.25
CA MET A 86 13.03 24.66 11.59
C MET A 86 13.42 23.52 10.64
N ILE A 87 12.49 22.61 10.34
CA ILE A 87 12.70 21.48 9.41
C ILE A 87 12.99 22.01 8.00
N MET A 88 12.17 22.95 7.49
CA MET A 88 12.37 23.49 6.14
C MET A 88 13.73 24.19 5.98
N LYS A 89 14.19 24.92 7.00
CA LYS A 89 15.53 25.52 7.03
C LYS A 89 16.63 24.47 7.08
N ALA A 90 16.51 23.46 7.95
CA ALA A 90 17.50 22.39 8.09
C ALA A 90 17.66 21.56 6.80
N LEU A 91 16.56 21.31 6.08
CA LEU A 91 16.55 20.65 4.78
C LEU A 91 16.92 21.58 3.61
N ASN A 92 17.29 22.84 3.87
CA ASN A 92 17.59 23.85 2.84
C ASN A 92 16.49 23.97 1.78
N TRP A 93 15.22 23.88 2.21
CA TRP A 93 14.02 23.90 1.37
C TRP A 93 13.95 22.82 0.28
N ARG A 94 14.76 21.74 0.38
CA ARG A 94 14.74 20.60 -0.55
C ARG A 94 13.64 19.59 -0.17
N LEU A 95 12.39 20.00 -0.35
CA LEU A 95 11.19 19.27 0.10
C LEU A 95 10.54 18.38 -0.99
N SER A 96 11.17 18.24 -2.15
CA SER A 96 10.63 17.48 -3.30
C SER A 96 11.52 16.28 -3.71
N PRO A 97 11.78 15.30 -2.83
CA PRO A 97 12.46 14.07 -3.21
C PRO A 97 11.53 13.13 -4.00
N LEU A 98 12.09 12.31 -4.88
CA LEU A 98 11.38 11.14 -5.41
C LEU A 98 11.30 10.08 -4.31
N THR A 99 10.10 9.87 -3.75
CA THR A 99 9.88 8.93 -2.65
C THR A 99 9.89 7.47 -3.12
N ILE A 100 9.95 6.52 -2.18
CA ILE A 100 9.86 5.08 -2.45
C ILE A 100 8.54 4.73 -3.19
N VAL A 101 7.40 5.26 -2.72
CA VAL A 101 6.10 5.03 -3.37
C VAL A 101 5.99 5.75 -4.72
N SER A 102 6.66 6.90 -4.90
CA SER A 102 6.78 7.55 -6.21
C SER A 102 7.47 6.66 -7.25
N TRP A 103 8.52 5.93 -6.85
CA TRP A 103 9.18 4.95 -7.73
C TRP A 103 8.29 3.75 -8.03
N LEU A 104 7.56 3.23 -7.03
CA LEU A 104 6.58 2.15 -7.26
C LEU A 104 5.50 2.57 -8.27
N ASN A 105 4.97 3.79 -8.17
CA ASN A 105 4.02 4.35 -9.13
C ASN A 105 4.57 4.35 -10.56
N VAL A 106 5.83 4.79 -10.75
CA VAL A 106 6.49 4.76 -12.07
C VAL A 106 6.62 3.32 -12.60
N TYR A 107 7.12 2.39 -11.78
CA TYR A 107 7.33 1.00 -12.20
C TYR A 107 6.01 0.29 -12.52
N MET A 108 4.96 0.53 -11.74
CA MET A 108 3.63 -0.02 -11.99
C MET A 108 3.01 0.59 -13.25
N GLN A 109 3.17 1.88 -13.51
CA GLN A 109 2.73 2.48 -14.77
C GLN A 109 3.45 1.86 -15.97
N VAL A 110 4.78 1.71 -15.93
CA VAL A 110 5.58 1.09 -17.01
C VAL A 110 5.28 -0.42 -17.17
N ALA A 111 4.84 -1.11 -16.12
CA ALA A 111 4.41 -2.51 -16.22
C ALA A 111 3.14 -2.69 -17.07
N TYR A 112 2.18 -1.76 -16.96
CA TYR A 112 0.83 -1.86 -17.56
C TYR A 112 0.55 -0.87 -18.70
N LEU A 113 1.50 0.00 -19.06
CA LEU A 113 1.42 0.92 -20.20
C LEU A 113 1.22 0.15 -21.52
N ASN A 114 0.05 0.32 -22.12
CA ASN A 114 -0.30 -0.25 -23.43
C ASN A 114 0.05 0.70 -24.58
N ASP A 115 -0.10 2.01 -24.37
CA ASP A 115 0.18 3.06 -25.37
C ASP A 115 0.82 4.29 -24.71
N ILE A 116 1.74 4.95 -25.42
CA ILE A 116 2.70 5.91 -24.84
C ILE A 116 2.10 7.27 -24.45
N TYR A 117 0.83 7.53 -24.77
CA TYR A 117 0.23 8.87 -24.72
C TYR A 117 -0.61 9.14 -23.46
N GLU A 118 -0.89 8.13 -22.62
CA GLU A 118 -1.69 8.27 -21.40
C GLU A 118 -0.91 7.95 -20.11
N VAL A 119 0.39 8.27 -20.10
CA VAL A 119 1.30 8.08 -18.93
C VAL A 119 0.78 8.78 -17.65
N LEU A 120 -0.06 9.82 -17.79
CA LEU A 120 -0.51 10.67 -16.69
C LEU A 120 -1.69 10.12 -15.87
N LEU A 121 -2.35 9.04 -16.33
CA LEU A 121 -3.44 8.39 -15.58
C LEU A 121 -2.97 7.01 -15.11
N PRO A 122 -3.16 6.63 -13.83
CA PRO A 122 -2.86 5.28 -13.34
C PRO A 122 -3.59 4.19 -14.14
N GLN A 123 -2.86 3.32 -14.84
CA GLN A 123 -3.41 2.23 -15.66
C GLN A 123 -3.09 0.82 -15.11
N TYR A 124 -2.78 0.71 -13.82
CA TYR A 124 -2.37 -0.55 -13.18
C TYR A 124 -3.40 -1.08 -12.15
N PRO A 125 -3.40 -2.39 -11.86
CA PRO A 125 -4.28 -2.98 -10.86
C PRO A 125 -3.98 -2.47 -9.44
N GLN A 126 -4.86 -1.64 -8.91
CA GLN A 126 -4.81 -1.07 -7.56
C GLN A 126 -4.55 -2.11 -6.45
N GLN A 127 -5.14 -3.30 -6.56
CA GLN A 127 -4.95 -4.38 -5.58
C GLN A 127 -3.53 -4.96 -5.56
N ILE A 128 -2.77 -4.88 -6.66
CA ILE A 128 -1.36 -5.31 -6.68
C ILE A 128 -0.49 -4.18 -6.11
N PHE A 129 -0.79 -2.93 -6.46
CA PHE A 129 -0.07 -1.76 -5.94
C PHE A 129 -0.03 -1.74 -4.41
N ILE A 130 -1.19 -1.87 -3.74
CA ILE A 130 -1.23 -1.83 -2.27
C ILE A 130 -0.44 -2.98 -1.63
N GLN A 131 -0.37 -4.16 -2.26
CA GLN A 131 0.36 -5.30 -1.70
C GLN A 131 1.88 -5.08 -1.72
N ILE A 132 2.38 -4.41 -2.75
CA ILE A 132 3.79 -4.03 -2.84
C ILE A 132 4.07 -2.86 -1.89
N ALA A 133 3.14 -1.90 -1.79
CA ALA A 133 3.23 -0.80 -0.82
C ALA A 133 3.25 -1.30 0.64
N GLU A 134 2.42 -2.29 1.00
CA GLU A 134 2.42 -2.91 2.34
C GLU A 134 3.78 -3.53 2.72
N LEU A 135 4.50 -4.12 1.75
CA LEU A 135 5.87 -4.59 1.97
C LEU A 135 6.85 -3.43 2.16
N LEU A 136 6.72 -2.36 1.37
CA LEU A 136 7.60 -1.19 1.47
C LEU A 136 7.39 -0.43 2.79
N ASP A 137 6.13 -0.24 3.21
CA ASP A 137 5.76 0.37 4.49
C ASP A 137 6.39 -0.39 5.67
N LEU A 138 6.36 -1.73 5.61
CA LEU A 138 7.01 -2.57 6.62
C LEU A 138 8.54 -2.45 6.57
N CYS A 139 9.14 -2.37 5.38
CA CYS A 139 10.58 -2.22 5.21
C CYS A 139 11.11 -0.87 5.71
N VAL A 140 10.35 0.22 5.56
CA VAL A 140 10.73 1.57 6.00
C VAL A 140 10.82 1.69 7.53
N LEU A 141 10.21 0.76 8.29
CA LEU A 141 10.36 0.69 9.74
C LEU A 141 11.69 0.08 10.21
N ASP A 142 12.43 -0.63 9.34
CA ASP A 142 13.79 -1.09 9.62
C ASP A 142 14.80 -0.07 9.07
N ILE A 143 15.58 0.55 9.97
CA ILE A 143 16.56 1.59 9.63
C ILE A 143 17.54 1.19 8.50
N GLY A 144 17.79 -0.11 8.33
CA GLY A 144 18.63 -0.66 7.26
C GLY A 144 18.08 -0.42 5.84
N CYS A 145 16.82 0.02 5.68
CA CYS A 145 16.31 0.47 4.39
C CYS A 145 17.14 1.66 3.85
N SER A 146 17.72 2.46 4.75
CA SER A 146 18.51 3.66 4.42
C SER A 146 19.83 3.35 3.70
N GLU A 147 20.28 2.09 3.69
CA GLU A 147 21.45 1.65 2.92
C GLU A 147 21.14 1.56 1.41
N PHE A 148 19.87 1.61 1.01
CA PHE A 148 19.44 1.39 -0.37
C PHE A 148 18.76 2.65 -0.96
N PRO A 149 19.08 3.02 -2.22
CA PRO A 149 18.32 4.05 -2.95
C PRO A 149 16.82 3.70 -3.03
N TYR A 150 15.96 4.73 -2.94
CA TYR A 150 14.50 4.54 -2.93
C TYR A 150 13.96 3.82 -4.19
N GLY A 151 14.58 4.02 -5.36
CA GLY A 151 14.27 3.27 -6.57
C GLY A 151 14.64 1.78 -6.47
N ILE A 152 15.76 1.45 -5.82
CA ILE A 152 16.18 0.06 -5.61
C ILE A 152 15.28 -0.64 -4.57
N LEU A 153 14.83 0.06 -3.52
CA LEU A 153 13.82 -0.47 -2.59
C LEU A 153 12.52 -0.83 -3.33
N ALA A 154 11.97 0.12 -4.12
CA ALA A 154 10.74 -0.10 -4.88
C ALA A 154 10.89 -1.24 -5.92
N ALA A 155 12.02 -1.33 -6.62
CA ALA A 155 12.31 -2.39 -7.59
C ALA A 155 12.45 -3.76 -6.92
N SER A 156 13.09 -3.81 -5.74
CA SER A 156 13.26 -5.03 -4.95
C SER A 156 11.94 -5.54 -4.38
N ALA A 157 11.05 -4.65 -3.94
CA ALA A 157 9.72 -5.02 -3.50
C ALA A 157 8.86 -5.53 -4.67
N LEU A 158 8.89 -4.84 -5.82
CA LEU A 158 8.23 -5.31 -7.04
C LEU A 158 8.71 -6.71 -7.46
N TYR A 159 10.02 -6.98 -7.37
CA TYR A 159 10.58 -8.30 -7.66
C TYR A 159 9.97 -9.40 -6.78
N HIS A 160 9.78 -9.17 -5.47
CA HIS A 160 9.16 -10.15 -4.56
C HIS A 160 7.70 -10.49 -4.88
N PHE A 161 7.02 -9.66 -5.70
CA PHE A 161 5.65 -9.88 -6.19
C PHE A 161 5.59 -10.25 -7.69
N SER A 162 6.72 -10.37 -8.38
CA SER A 162 6.75 -10.60 -9.83
C SER A 162 7.93 -11.48 -10.28
N SER A 163 8.79 -10.98 -11.17
CA SER A 163 9.94 -11.71 -11.73
C SER A 163 11.11 -10.77 -12.02
N SER A 164 12.29 -11.35 -12.27
CA SER A 164 13.49 -10.59 -12.65
C SER A 164 13.28 -9.82 -13.95
N GLU A 165 12.63 -10.45 -14.94
CA GLU A 165 12.40 -9.90 -16.27
C GLU A 165 11.46 -8.68 -16.21
N LEU A 166 10.38 -8.75 -15.42
CA LEU A 166 9.47 -7.61 -15.25
C LEU A 166 10.18 -6.46 -14.53
N MET A 167 10.87 -6.74 -13.42
CA MET A 167 11.60 -5.73 -12.66
C MET A 167 12.66 -5.03 -13.54
N GLN A 168 13.45 -5.78 -14.31
CA GLN A 168 14.44 -5.22 -15.24
C GLN A 168 13.76 -4.35 -16.31
N LYS A 169 12.66 -4.83 -16.91
CA LYS A 169 11.90 -4.10 -17.93
C LYS A 169 11.42 -2.73 -17.44
N VAL A 170 10.88 -2.65 -16.23
CA VAL A 170 10.20 -1.43 -15.75
C VAL A 170 11.08 -0.47 -14.97
N SER A 171 12.18 -0.95 -14.36
CA SER A 171 13.11 -0.13 -13.58
C SER A 171 14.42 0.19 -14.30
N GLY A 172 14.82 -0.62 -15.29
CA GLY A 172 16.11 -0.53 -15.98
C GLY A 172 17.29 -1.13 -15.21
N TYR A 173 17.16 -1.41 -13.90
CA TYR A 173 18.21 -2.02 -13.09
C TYR A 173 18.48 -3.47 -13.50
N GLN A 174 19.75 -3.87 -13.42
CA GLN A 174 20.19 -5.25 -13.55
C GLN A 174 20.06 -6.00 -12.22
N TRP A 175 19.97 -7.34 -12.29
CA TRP A 175 19.87 -8.18 -11.09
C TRP A 175 20.97 -7.89 -10.05
N CYS A 176 22.22 -7.72 -10.48
CA CYS A 176 23.36 -7.46 -9.61
C CYS A 176 23.28 -6.12 -8.86
N GLU A 177 22.51 -5.14 -9.35
CA GLU A 177 22.31 -3.85 -8.68
C GLU A 177 21.29 -3.96 -7.54
N ILE A 178 20.29 -4.83 -7.66
CA ILE A 178 19.23 -4.99 -6.65
C ILE A 178 19.43 -6.19 -5.72
N GLU A 179 20.29 -7.15 -6.08
CA GLU A 179 20.43 -8.45 -5.40
C GLU A 179 20.61 -8.33 -3.88
N GLN A 180 21.43 -7.37 -3.43
CA GLN A 180 21.67 -7.15 -1.99
C GLN A 180 20.41 -6.61 -1.28
N CYS A 181 19.65 -5.72 -1.92
CA CYS A 181 18.40 -5.19 -1.39
C CYS A 181 17.30 -6.27 -1.38
N VAL A 182 17.18 -7.05 -2.46
CA VAL A 182 16.27 -8.21 -2.53
C VAL A 182 16.54 -9.20 -1.41
N LYS A 183 17.81 -9.58 -1.18
CA LYS A 183 18.23 -10.47 -0.08
C LYS A 183 17.91 -9.89 1.29
N TRP A 184 18.20 -8.61 1.51
CA TRP A 184 17.86 -7.89 2.75
C TRP A 184 16.34 -7.85 3.00
N MET A 185 15.54 -7.76 1.93
CA MET A 185 14.08 -7.65 1.97
C MET A 185 13.35 -8.99 2.22
N VAL A 186 14.03 -10.14 2.04
CA VAL A 186 13.45 -11.49 2.23
C VAL A 186 12.67 -11.68 3.54
N PRO A 187 13.17 -11.28 4.73
CA PRO A 187 12.47 -11.51 6.00
C PRO A 187 11.11 -10.81 6.07
N PHE A 188 11.04 -9.58 5.53
CA PHE A 188 9.83 -8.76 5.47
C PHE A 188 8.82 -9.36 4.48
N ALA A 189 9.28 -9.74 3.28
CA ALA A 189 8.46 -10.39 2.27
C ALA A 189 7.87 -11.74 2.75
N MET A 190 8.64 -12.50 3.55
CA MET A 190 8.14 -13.71 4.22
C MET A 190 7.02 -13.40 5.21
N VAL A 191 7.17 -12.38 6.07
CA VAL A 191 6.15 -12.00 7.06
C VAL A 191 4.86 -11.52 6.41
N ILE A 192 4.94 -10.70 5.35
CA ILE A 192 3.76 -10.25 4.58
C ILE A 192 3.05 -11.47 3.96
N ARG A 193 3.80 -12.39 3.33
CA ARG A 193 3.24 -13.60 2.72
C ARG A 193 2.61 -14.57 3.73
N GLU A 194 3.18 -14.69 4.92
CA GLU A 194 2.65 -15.53 6.01
C GLU A 194 1.40 -14.92 6.67
N THR A 195 1.32 -13.59 6.74
CA THR A 195 0.15 -12.87 7.29
C THR A 195 -1.01 -12.84 6.31
N GLY A 196 -0.70 -12.83 5.00
CA GLY A 196 -1.65 -12.63 3.93
C GLY A 196 -1.82 -11.16 3.59
N SER A 197 -1.96 -10.87 2.30
CA SER A 197 -2.11 -9.52 1.75
C SER A 197 -3.42 -8.85 2.15
N SER A 198 -3.40 -7.53 2.39
CA SER A 198 -4.63 -6.77 2.62
C SER A 198 -5.44 -6.59 1.33
N LYS A 199 -6.72 -6.24 1.51
CA LYS A 199 -7.66 -5.93 0.43
C LYS A 199 -7.80 -4.43 0.25
N LEU A 200 -8.03 -4.00 -0.99
CA LEU A 200 -8.32 -2.60 -1.32
C LEU A 200 -9.51 -2.09 -0.49
N LYS A 201 -9.26 -1.03 0.28
CA LYS A 201 -10.24 -0.39 1.15
C LYS A 201 -11.01 0.68 0.36
N HIS A 202 -12.27 0.91 0.72
CA HIS A 202 -13.04 2.05 0.21
C HIS A 202 -13.03 3.17 1.26
N PHE A 203 -12.80 4.41 0.82
CA PHE A 203 -12.78 5.59 1.67
C PHE A 203 -13.86 6.56 1.24
N ARG A 204 -14.65 7.05 2.21
CA ARG A 204 -15.74 8.01 1.95
C ARG A 204 -15.15 9.30 1.38
N GLY A 205 -15.67 9.75 0.23
CA GLY A 205 -15.23 10.98 -0.42
C GLY A 205 -13.98 10.83 -1.29
N VAL A 206 -13.35 9.64 -1.32
CA VAL A 206 -12.25 9.33 -2.23
C VAL A 206 -12.81 8.60 -3.45
N PRO A 207 -12.47 9.02 -4.69
CA PRO A 207 -12.85 8.32 -5.90
C PRO A 207 -12.29 6.88 -5.96
N ALA A 208 -13.01 5.97 -6.61
CA ALA A 208 -12.62 4.56 -6.64
C ALA A 208 -11.32 4.30 -7.41
N GLU A 209 -10.98 5.16 -8.37
CA GLU A 209 -9.72 5.15 -9.12
C GLU A 209 -8.49 5.52 -8.28
N ASP A 210 -8.69 6.25 -7.17
CA ASP A 210 -7.61 6.83 -6.34
C ASP A 210 -7.47 6.14 -4.98
N ALA A 211 -8.32 5.14 -4.68
CA ALA A 211 -8.39 4.48 -3.38
C ALA A 211 -7.07 3.80 -2.94
N HIS A 212 -6.23 3.39 -3.89
CA HIS A 212 -4.90 2.82 -3.64
C HIS A 212 -3.84 3.81 -3.16
N ASN A 213 -4.02 5.12 -3.41
CA ASN A 213 -3.08 6.17 -2.99
C ASN A 213 -3.33 6.63 -1.55
N ILE A 214 -4.43 6.20 -0.92
CA ILE A 214 -4.72 6.51 0.47
C ILE A 214 -3.86 5.63 1.38
N GLN A 215 -2.95 6.24 2.12
CA GLN A 215 -2.13 5.56 3.12
C GLN A 215 -3.00 4.78 4.09
N THR A 216 -2.66 3.51 4.34
CA THR A 216 -3.36 2.69 5.33
C THR A 216 -2.41 2.25 6.43
N HIS A 217 -2.97 2.00 7.62
CA HIS A 217 -2.22 1.46 8.75
C HIS A 217 -2.50 -0.03 8.91
N LEU A 218 -1.45 -0.79 9.24
CA LEU A 218 -1.47 -2.21 9.62
C LEU A 218 -0.82 -2.36 11.01
N ASN A 219 -0.83 -3.57 11.58
CA ASN A 219 -0.09 -3.86 12.83
C ASN A 219 1.42 -3.99 12.56
N SER A 220 2.02 -2.98 11.94
CA SER A 220 3.33 -3.08 11.30
C SER A 220 4.49 -3.31 12.29
N LEU A 221 4.33 -2.93 13.57
CA LEU A 221 5.34 -3.20 14.61
C LEU A 221 5.42 -4.70 14.96
N ASP A 222 4.27 -5.38 15.17
CA ASP A 222 4.24 -6.83 15.40
C ASP A 222 4.81 -7.62 14.21
N LEU A 223 4.68 -7.06 12.99
CA LEU A 223 5.25 -7.62 11.77
C LEU A 223 6.75 -7.34 11.65
N LEU A 224 7.21 -6.17 12.12
CA LEU A 224 8.61 -5.79 12.15
C LEU A 224 9.40 -6.71 13.10
N ASP A 225 8.90 -6.96 14.30
CA ASP A 225 9.53 -7.87 15.26
C ASP A 225 9.70 -9.28 14.67
N LYS A 226 8.68 -9.80 13.97
CA LYS A 226 8.75 -11.09 13.26
C LYS A 226 9.76 -11.06 12.11
N ALA A 227 9.86 -9.94 11.38
CA ALA A 227 10.80 -9.79 10.27
C ALA A 227 12.24 -9.73 10.80
N GLN A 228 12.48 -9.00 11.89
CA GLN A 228 13.78 -8.93 12.57
C GLN A 228 14.20 -10.28 13.16
N ALA A 229 13.28 -11.03 13.76
CA ALA A 229 13.55 -12.40 14.22
C ALA A 229 13.97 -13.33 13.06
N LYS A 230 13.27 -13.29 11.92
CA LYS A 230 13.64 -14.05 10.71
C LYS A 230 14.99 -13.58 10.13
N LYS A 231 15.27 -12.27 10.14
CA LYS A 231 16.53 -11.65 9.69
C LYS A 231 17.72 -12.16 10.52
N ALA A 232 17.55 -12.29 11.84
CA ALA A 232 18.55 -12.89 12.71
C ALA A 232 18.81 -14.38 12.38
N ILE A 233 17.75 -15.20 12.28
CA ILE A 233 17.85 -16.64 11.94
C ILE A 233 18.56 -16.85 10.60
N LEU A 234 18.20 -16.09 9.56
CA LEU A 234 18.85 -16.16 8.24
C LEU A 234 20.33 -15.72 8.29
N SER A 235 20.69 -14.77 9.15
CA SER A 235 22.08 -14.36 9.37
C SER A 235 22.91 -15.46 10.05
N GLU A 236 22.33 -16.17 11.01
CA GLU A 236 22.98 -17.31 11.67
C GLU A 236 23.19 -18.49 10.71
N GLN A 237 22.18 -18.85 9.93
CA GLN A 237 22.28 -19.92 8.93
C GLN A 237 23.39 -19.67 7.91
N ASN A 238 23.56 -18.43 7.46
CA ASN A 238 24.64 -18.05 6.54
C ASN A 238 26.05 -18.06 7.17
N ARG A 239 26.18 -18.14 8.50
CA ARG A 239 27.47 -18.28 9.21
C ARG A 239 27.90 -19.73 9.40
N ILE A 240 26.98 -20.69 9.26
CA ILE A 240 27.29 -22.12 9.37
C ILE A 240 27.84 -22.60 8.03
N SER A 241 29.16 -22.70 7.94
CA SER A 241 29.81 -23.38 6.80
C SER A 241 29.30 -24.82 6.69
N PRO A 242 29.11 -25.38 5.48
CA PRO A 242 28.65 -26.75 5.32
C PRO A 242 29.61 -27.70 6.02
N LEU A 243 29.07 -28.58 6.87
CA LEU A 243 29.87 -29.65 7.49
C LEU A 243 30.51 -30.47 6.38
N PRO A 244 31.83 -30.69 6.39
CA PRO A 244 32.46 -31.56 5.40
C PRO A 244 31.94 -32.99 5.58
N SER A 245 31.19 -33.49 4.60
CA SER A 245 30.78 -34.89 4.50
C SER A 245 32.01 -35.77 4.17
N GLY A 246 32.90 -35.92 5.13
CA GLY A 246 34.12 -36.69 5.01
C GLY A 246 34.63 -37.09 6.40
N VAL A 247 34.73 -38.40 6.63
CA VAL A 247 35.33 -38.96 7.86
C VAL A 247 36.83 -38.72 7.82
N LEU A 248 37.28 -37.62 8.41
CA LEU A 248 38.69 -37.24 8.54
C LEU A 248 39.38 -37.94 9.73
N THR A 249 39.23 -39.27 9.84
CA THR A 249 40.08 -40.07 10.76
C THR A 249 41.31 -40.57 9.99
N PRO A 250 42.54 -40.15 10.36
CA PRO A 250 43.75 -40.74 9.80
C PRO A 250 43.83 -42.24 10.12
N PRO A 251 44.27 -43.10 9.20
CA PRO A 251 44.49 -44.52 9.50
C PRO A 251 45.61 -44.67 10.54
N GLN A 252 45.42 -45.56 11.53
CA GLN A 252 46.41 -45.77 12.57
C GLN A 252 47.70 -46.38 12.01
N SER A 253 48.82 -45.66 12.20
CA SER A 253 50.16 -46.07 11.78
C SER A 253 50.78 -47.07 12.76
N SER A 254 50.30 -48.32 12.73
CA SER A 254 50.80 -49.39 13.61
C SER A 254 50.75 -50.80 13.00
N LYS A 255 51.15 -50.92 11.71
CA LYS A 255 51.59 -52.20 11.12
C LYS A 255 52.90 -52.05 10.34
N LYS A 256 54.01 -52.09 11.08
CA LYS A 256 55.35 -52.32 10.51
C LYS A 256 55.49 -53.81 10.16
N GLN A 257 55.24 -54.17 8.90
CA GLN A 257 55.58 -55.51 8.40
C GLN A 257 57.11 -55.65 8.41
N ASN A 258 57.63 -56.46 9.33
CA ASN A 258 59.06 -56.79 9.38
C ASN A 258 59.34 -57.97 8.43
N GLY A 259 59.29 -57.70 7.12
CA GLY A 259 59.62 -58.67 6.07
C GLY A 259 61.12 -58.85 5.91
N GLY A 260 61.77 -59.49 6.88
CA GLY A 260 63.20 -59.82 6.81
C GLY A 260 63.45 -61.02 5.90
N GLN A 261 64.06 -60.77 4.73
CA GLN A 261 64.73 -61.83 3.96
C GLN A 261 66.01 -62.26 4.68
N GLY A 262 66.27 -63.56 4.79
CA GLY A 262 67.34 -64.09 5.65
C GLY A 262 67.67 -65.58 5.48
N MET A 263 67.86 -66.00 4.23
CA MET A 263 68.85 -66.99 3.77
C MET A 263 69.35 -68.09 4.74
N ALA A 264 68.90 -69.33 4.54
CA ALA A 264 69.68 -70.58 4.60
C ALA A 264 68.90 -71.72 3.93
#